data_AF-A0A7W4VSP7-F1
#
_entry.id   AF-A0A7W4VSP7-F1
#
_cell.length_a   1.000
_cell.length_b   1.000
_cell.length_c   1.000
_cell.angle_alpha   90.00
_cell.angle_beta   90.00
_cell.angle_gamma   90.00
#
_symmetry.space_group_name_H-M   'P 1'
#
loop_
_entity.id
_entity.type
_entity.pdbx_description
1 polymer ?
#
loop_
_entity_poly.entity_id
_entity_poly.type
_entity_poly.pdbx_seq_one_letter_code
_entity_poly.pdbx_strand_id
1 'polypeptide(L)'
;MPTTPAFELPYPGPGSPDNVPADLYALAGRLEELLPTSGTYEPTLTLVDRAASATTPAPWLWSRIGDIVTVDGQIQITPSTTGQVSVDASLPVPSNLAANGDLSGVMGSGVSSATAGLVVAYSIQDRARLQFVAASTTAVYFGVHFAYRVI
;
A
#
# COMPACT_ATOMS: atom_id res chain seq x y z
N MET A 1 8.48 -1.15 29.02
CA MET A 1 8.67 -1.00 27.57
C MET A 1 10.06 -0.41 27.37
N PRO A 2 10.98 -1.03 26.62
CA PRO A 2 12.29 -0.44 26.40
C PRO A 2 12.13 0.71 25.40
N THR A 3 12.43 1.94 25.84
CA THR A 3 12.56 3.10 24.96
C THR A 3 13.83 2.91 24.13
N THR A 4 13.68 2.70 22.82
CA THR A 4 14.82 2.71 21.90
C THR A 4 15.57 4.02 22.10
N PRO A 5 16.87 4.00 22.45
CA PRO A 5 17.62 5.25 22.54
C PRO A 5 17.68 5.85 21.14
N ALA A 6 17.32 7.13 21.02
CA ALA A 6 17.68 7.91 19.85
C ALA A 6 19.20 7.77 19.68
N PHE A 7 19.65 7.35 18.50
CA PHE A 7 21.07 7.32 18.16
C PHE A 7 21.52 8.78 17.98
N GLU A 8 21.78 9.44 19.10
CA GLU A 8 22.35 10.79 19.13
C GLU A 8 23.86 10.63 18.92
N LEU A 9 24.30 10.88 17.70
CA LEU A 9 25.72 11.01 17.41
C LEU A 9 26.25 12.24 18.14
N PRO A 10 27.36 12.13 18.90
CA PRO A 10 27.90 13.25 19.67
C PRO A 10 28.23 14.42 18.73
N TYR A 11 27.70 15.62 19.01
CA TYR A 11 28.03 16.82 18.25
C TYR A 11 29.54 17.10 18.38
N PRO A 12 30.32 17.01 17.30
CA PRO A 12 31.74 17.29 17.34
C PRO A 12 31.92 18.80 17.52
N GLY A 13 32.71 19.19 18.53
CA GLY A 13 32.98 20.59 18.82
C GLY A 13 33.60 21.33 17.61
N PRO A 14 33.47 22.67 17.57
CA PRO A 14 33.96 23.48 16.46
C PRO A 14 35.47 23.28 16.25
N GLY A 15 35.84 22.66 15.12
CA GLY A 15 37.23 22.42 14.72
C GLY A 15 37.68 20.95 14.70
N SER A 16 36.82 19.99 15.01
CA SER A 16 37.09 18.56 14.78
C SER A 16 37.24 18.26 13.27
N PRO A 17 38.11 17.32 12.82
CA PRO A 17 38.06 16.81 11.45
C PRO A 17 36.72 16.10 11.13
N ASP A 18 35.97 15.72 12.16
CA ASP A 18 34.61 15.16 12.09
C ASP A 18 33.53 16.24 12.18
N ASN A 19 33.88 17.52 12.09
CA ASN A 19 32.95 18.65 12.16
C ASN A 19 32.16 18.74 10.85
N VAL A 20 31.31 17.75 10.63
CA VAL A 20 30.31 17.70 9.58
C VAL A 20 29.42 18.92 9.78
N PRO A 21 29.41 19.88 8.85
CA PRO A 21 28.62 21.09 9.02
C PRO A 21 27.13 20.73 9.17
N ALA A 22 26.41 21.52 9.97
CA ALA A 22 25.05 21.21 10.43
C ALA A 22 24.05 21.03 9.26
N ASP A 23 24.35 21.61 8.11
CA ASP A 23 23.64 21.44 6.84
C ASP A 23 23.76 20.02 6.28
N LEU A 24 24.92 19.36 6.41
CA LEU A 24 25.10 17.96 5.99
C LEU A 24 24.37 16.98 6.92
N TYR A 25 24.24 17.30 8.21
CA TYR A 25 23.40 16.52 9.14
C TYR A 25 21.91 16.66 8.83
N ALA A 26 21.46 17.89 8.58
CA ALA A 26 20.10 18.16 8.15
C ALA A 26 19.80 17.47 6.81
N LEU A 27 20.75 17.50 5.88
CA LEU A 27 20.65 16.84 4.59
C LEU A 27 20.62 15.31 4.72
N ALA A 28 21.43 14.71 5.61
CA ALA A 28 21.37 13.28 5.89
C ALA A 28 19.97 12.86 6.37
N GLY A 29 19.38 13.62 7.30
CA GLY A 29 17.99 13.39 7.73
C GLY A 29 16.95 13.56 6.62
N ARG A 30 17.16 14.52 5.70
CA ARG A 30 16.29 14.73 4.53
C ARG A 30 16.47 13.66 3.46
N LEU A 31 17.65 13.05 3.36
CA LEU A 31 17.96 12.03 2.38
C LEU A 31 17.34 10.70 2.78
N GLU A 32 17.34 10.33 4.07
CA GLU A 32 16.64 9.13 4.57
C GLU A 32 15.13 9.17 4.26
N GLU A 33 14.52 10.37 4.29
CA GLU A 33 13.11 10.60 3.88
C GLU A 33 12.90 10.43 2.36
N LEU A 34 13.96 10.64 1.56
CA LEU A 34 13.94 10.55 0.10
C LEU A 34 14.41 9.18 -0.42
N LEU A 35 14.95 8.32 0.45
CA LEU A 35 15.41 6.99 0.04
C LEU A 35 14.20 6.14 -0.38
N PRO A 36 14.22 5.55 -1.58
CA PRO A 36 13.17 4.63 -1.99
C PRO A 36 13.19 3.42 -1.06
N THR A 37 12.13 3.25 -0.26
CA THR A 37 11.91 2.03 0.52
C THR A 37 11.02 1.09 -0.28
N SER A 38 11.27 -0.20 -0.21
CA SER A 38 10.50 -1.19 -0.95
C SER A 38 10.52 -2.53 -0.25
N GLY A 39 9.59 -3.41 -0.61
CA GLY A 39 9.57 -4.75 -0.09
C GLY A 39 8.37 -5.54 -0.57
N THR A 40 8.15 -6.67 0.10
CA THR A 40 6.94 -7.46 -0.04
C THR A 40 6.07 -7.31 1.20
N TYR A 41 4.77 -7.47 1.03
CA TYR A 41 3.83 -7.57 2.15
C TYR A 41 2.68 -8.51 1.78
N GLU A 42 2.08 -9.11 2.81
CA GLU A 42 0.89 -9.95 2.64
C GLU A 42 -0.33 -9.16 3.13
N PRO A 43 -1.20 -8.66 2.24
CA PRO A 43 -2.35 -7.88 2.65
C PRO A 43 -3.34 -8.75 3.41
N THR A 44 -3.84 -8.23 4.53
CA THR A 44 -5.02 -8.82 5.17
C THR A 44 -6.26 -8.45 4.36
N LEU A 45 -6.90 -9.46 3.78
CA LEU A 45 -8.11 -9.30 2.96
C LEU A 45 -9.36 -9.41 3.83
N THR A 46 -10.26 -8.43 3.71
CA THR A 46 -11.57 -8.42 4.36
C THR A 46 -12.65 -8.49 3.29
N LEU A 47 -13.51 -9.49 3.39
CA LEU A 47 -14.64 -9.66 2.47
C LEU A 47 -15.74 -8.68 2.89
N VAL A 48 -16.19 -7.83 1.96
CA VAL A 48 -17.21 -6.82 2.23
C VAL A 48 -18.54 -7.24 1.64
N ASP A 49 -18.64 -7.17 0.31
CA ASP A 49 -19.88 -7.44 -0.42
C ASP A 49 -19.66 -8.48 -1.49
N ARG A 50 -20.51 -9.51 -1.48
CA ARG A 50 -20.63 -10.54 -2.53
C ARG A 50 -19.33 -11.26 -2.90
N ALA A 51 -18.30 -11.17 -2.07
CA ALA A 51 -17.09 -11.97 -2.16
C ALA A 51 -17.23 -13.19 -1.24
N ALA A 52 -17.23 -14.39 -1.83
CA ALA A 52 -17.24 -15.64 -1.06
C ALA A 52 -15.86 -15.95 -0.48
N SER A 53 -14.81 -15.69 -1.25
CA SER A 53 -13.43 -15.79 -0.80
C SER A 53 -12.52 -14.84 -1.57
N ALA A 54 -11.41 -14.45 -0.94
CA ALA A 54 -10.34 -13.70 -1.56
C ALA A 54 -9.00 -14.17 -0.98
N THR A 55 -8.02 -14.40 -1.85
CA THR A 55 -6.69 -14.90 -1.46
C THR A 55 -5.61 -14.24 -2.32
N THR A 56 -4.42 -14.03 -1.73
CA THR A 56 -3.23 -13.59 -2.47
C THR A 56 -2.35 -14.81 -2.80
N PRO A 57 -2.16 -15.16 -4.09
CA PRO A 57 -1.31 -16.29 -4.47
C PRO A 57 0.18 -16.09 -4.13
N ALA A 58 0.61 -14.84 -4.02
CA ALA A 58 1.95 -14.43 -3.65
C ALA A 58 1.90 -13.11 -2.87
N PRO A 59 2.94 -12.79 -2.06
CA PRO A 59 3.09 -11.48 -1.44
C PRO A 59 3.06 -10.36 -2.50
N TRP A 60 2.43 -9.25 -2.15
CA TRP A 60 2.41 -8.07 -3.01
C TRP A 60 3.70 -7.27 -2.85
N LEU A 61 4.09 -6.60 -3.91
CA LEU A 61 5.25 -5.72 -3.95
C LEU A 61 4.80 -4.30 -3.64
N TRP A 62 5.64 -3.56 -2.93
CA TRP A 62 5.41 -2.15 -2.70
C TRP A 62 6.72 -1.37 -2.78
N SER A 63 6.59 -0.10 -3.16
CA SER A 63 7.66 0.88 -3.08
C SER A 63 7.11 2.21 -2.58
N ARG A 64 7.92 2.93 -1.81
CA ARG A 64 7.61 4.26 -1.30
C ARG A 64 8.73 5.21 -1.67
N ILE A 65 8.36 6.35 -2.24
CA ILE A 65 9.26 7.46 -2.54
C ILE A 65 8.63 8.72 -1.98
N GLY A 66 9.23 9.30 -0.93
CA GLY A 66 8.63 10.38 -0.16
C GLY A 66 7.28 9.96 0.42
N ASP A 67 6.21 10.68 0.08
CA ASP A 67 4.86 10.41 0.60
C ASP A 67 4.02 9.48 -0.28
N ILE A 68 4.52 9.05 -1.45
CA ILE A 68 3.75 8.20 -2.35
C ILE A 68 4.17 6.75 -2.18
N VAL A 69 3.20 5.89 -1.95
CA VAL A 69 3.36 4.44 -1.94
C VAL A 69 2.67 3.87 -3.18
N THR A 70 3.40 3.08 -3.95
CA THR A 70 2.89 2.29 -5.07
C THR A 70 2.91 0.82 -4.68
N VAL A 71 1.84 0.12 -5.04
CA VAL A 71 1.63 -1.29 -4.72
C VAL A 71 1.23 -2.05 -5.97
N ASP A 72 1.86 -3.21 -6.16
CA ASP A 72 1.61 -4.14 -7.24
C ASP A 72 1.38 -5.54 -6.68
N GLY A 73 0.41 -6.26 -7.23
CA GLY A 73 0.12 -7.60 -6.75
C GLY A 73 -0.86 -8.38 -7.60
N GLN A 74 -1.15 -9.59 -7.13
CA GLN A 74 -2.18 -10.44 -7.69
C GLN A 74 -3.14 -10.90 -6.59
N ILE A 75 -4.42 -10.94 -6.92
CA ILE A 75 -5.48 -11.44 -6.04
C ILE A 75 -6.36 -12.41 -6.79
N GLN A 76 -6.78 -13.47 -6.11
CA GLN A 76 -7.82 -14.36 -6.57
C GLN A 76 -9.08 -14.07 -5.77
N ILE A 77 -10.19 -13.79 -6.45
CA ILE A 77 -11.49 -13.52 -5.81
C ILE A 77 -12.51 -14.49 -6.37
N THR A 78 -13.28 -15.12 -5.48
CA THR A 78 -14.45 -15.93 -5.83
C THR A 78 -15.71 -15.16 -5.45
N PRO A 79 -16.51 -14.67 -6.40
CA PRO A 79 -17.79 -14.03 -6.12
C PRO A 79 -18.82 -15.04 -5.58
N SER A 80 -19.60 -14.66 -4.58
CA SER A 80 -20.73 -15.48 -4.09
C SER A 80 -21.96 -15.37 -5.02
N THR A 81 -22.12 -14.23 -5.68
CA THR A 81 -23.18 -13.94 -6.65
C THR A 81 -22.67 -12.99 -7.73
N THR A 82 -23.41 -12.83 -8.83
CA THR A 82 -23.14 -11.78 -9.82
C THR A 82 -23.47 -10.38 -9.27
N GLY A 83 -22.95 -9.34 -9.93
CA GLY A 83 -23.13 -7.94 -9.53
C GLY A 83 -21.87 -7.31 -8.92
N GLN A 84 -22.02 -6.18 -8.25
CA GLN A 84 -20.89 -5.47 -7.63
C GLN A 84 -20.34 -6.27 -6.44
N VAL A 85 -19.04 -6.57 -6.53
CA VAL A 85 -18.25 -7.23 -5.50
C VAL A 85 -17.26 -6.23 -4.90
N SER A 86 -17.03 -6.29 -3.60
CA SER A 86 -16.04 -5.46 -2.91
C SER A 86 -15.22 -6.28 -1.91
N VAL A 87 -13.90 -6.08 -1.95
CA VAL A 87 -12.93 -6.68 -1.04
C VAL A 87 -11.99 -5.56 -0.57
N ASP A 88 -11.70 -5.53 0.73
CA ASP A 88 -10.77 -4.55 1.29
C ASP A 88 -9.42 -5.21 1.57
N ALA A 89 -8.33 -4.54 1.22
CA ALA A 89 -6.96 -4.96 1.49
C ALA A 89 -6.29 -3.95 2.44
N SER A 90 -5.49 -4.45 3.40
CA SER A 90 -4.65 -3.61 4.25
C SER A 90 -3.54 -2.94 3.44
N LEU A 91 -3.06 -1.80 3.93
CA LEU A 91 -1.94 -1.07 3.32
C LEU A 91 -0.59 -1.56 3.89
N PRO A 92 0.50 -1.57 3.10
CA PRO A 92 1.84 -1.91 3.60
C PRO A 92 2.39 -0.86 4.56
N VAL A 93 2.09 0.42 4.27
CA VAL A 93 2.39 1.56 5.15
C VAL A 93 1.06 2.21 5.52
N PRO A 94 0.69 2.24 6.81
CA PRO A 94 -0.53 2.92 7.25
C PRO A 94 -0.59 4.38 6.76
N SER A 95 -1.78 4.85 6.37
CA SER A 95 -2.06 6.24 6.00
C SER A 95 -3.43 6.61 6.58
N ASN A 96 -3.65 7.88 6.91
CA ASN A 96 -4.94 8.39 7.37
C ASN A 96 -5.77 8.85 6.15
N LEU A 97 -6.41 7.91 5.46
CA LEU A 97 -7.16 8.16 4.23
C LEU A 97 -8.46 8.90 4.57
N ALA A 98 -8.55 10.19 4.25
CA ALA A 98 -9.72 11.02 4.59
C ALA A 98 -10.76 11.03 3.47
N ALA A 99 -10.34 10.83 2.22
CA ALA A 99 -11.18 10.85 1.03
C ALA A 99 -10.93 9.66 0.10
N ASN A 100 -11.95 9.26 -0.66
CA ASN A 100 -11.84 8.16 -1.63
C ASN A 100 -10.73 8.38 -2.67
N GLY A 101 -10.36 9.64 -2.93
CA GLY A 101 -9.31 10.03 -3.88
C GLY A 101 -7.89 9.97 -3.33
N ASP A 102 -7.70 9.72 -2.04
CA ASP A 102 -6.37 9.63 -1.41
C ASP A 102 -5.62 8.34 -1.82
N LEU A 103 -6.37 7.38 -2.37
CA LEU A 103 -5.86 6.17 -3.01
C LEU A 103 -6.58 5.98 -4.35
N SER A 104 -5.81 5.70 -5.40
CA SER A 104 -6.34 5.40 -6.71
C SER A 104 -5.59 4.25 -7.35
N GLY A 105 -6.32 3.38 -8.03
CA GLY A 105 -5.74 2.25 -8.71
C GLY A 105 -6.73 1.50 -9.57
N VAL A 106 -6.22 0.45 -10.20
CA VAL A 106 -6.96 -0.41 -11.11
C VAL A 106 -6.67 -1.86 -10.79
N MET A 107 -7.66 -2.70 -11.05
CA MET A 107 -7.49 -4.14 -11.10
C MET A 107 -8.02 -4.67 -12.43
N GLY A 108 -7.35 -5.69 -12.98
CA GLY A 108 -7.72 -6.26 -14.27
C GLY A 108 -7.48 -7.76 -14.32
N SER A 109 -8.36 -8.48 -15.01
CA SER A 109 -8.21 -9.90 -15.31
C SER A 109 -7.81 -10.07 -16.78
N GLY A 110 -6.79 -10.88 -17.04
CA GLY A 110 -6.31 -11.15 -18.40
C GLY A 110 -6.99 -12.33 -19.11
N VAL A 111 -7.77 -13.16 -18.40
CA VAL A 111 -8.17 -14.49 -18.92
C VAL A 111 -9.64 -14.91 -18.71
N SER A 112 -10.53 -14.10 -18.12
CA SER A 112 -11.98 -14.42 -18.12
C SER A 112 -12.86 -13.28 -17.65
N SER A 113 -14.12 -13.30 -18.13
CA SER A 113 -15.44 -12.78 -17.68
C SER A 113 -15.61 -11.66 -16.62
N ALA A 114 -14.58 -11.17 -15.96
CA ALA A 114 -14.66 -10.05 -15.04
C ALA A 114 -14.26 -8.76 -15.73
N THR A 115 -15.05 -7.71 -15.52
CA THR A 115 -14.74 -6.36 -15.96
C THR A 115 -13.51 -5.83 -15.22
N ALA A 116 -12.79 -4.88 -15.82
CA ALA A 116 -11.81 -4.07 -15.10
C ALA A 116 -12.46 -3.49 -13.83
N GLY A 117 -11.74 -3.59 -12.71
CA GLY A 117 -12.17 -3.08 -11.43
C GLY A 117 -11.39 -1.83 -11.04
N LEU A 118 -11.94 -1.13 -10.06
CA LEU A 118 -11.40 0.09 -9.49
C LEU A 118 -10.83 -0.23 -8.10
N VAL A 119 -9.71 0.41 -7.75
CA VAL A 119 -9.18 0.42 -6.38
C VAL A 119 -9.29 1.85 -5.83
N VAL A 120 -9.99 2.01 -4.72
CA VAL A 120 -10.25 3.32 -4.07
C VAL A 120 -9.97 3.26 -2.58
N ALA A 121 -9.76 4.41 -1.95
CA ALA A 121 -9.64 4.48 -0.50
C ALA A 121 -10.98 4.14 0.19
N TYR A 122 -10.89 3.41 1.29
CA TYR A 122 -11.96 3.26 2.26
C TYR A 122 -11.62 4.04 3.54
N SER A 123 -12.11 5.27 3.61
CA SER A 123 -11.72 6.28 4.62
C SER A 123 -12.19 6.00 6.06
N ILE A 124 -13.02 4.99 6.28
CA ILE A 124 -13.47 4.62 7.63
C ILE A 124 -12.45 3.70 8.32
N GLN A 125 -11.66 2.95 7.56
CA GLN A 125 -10.76 1.92 8.11
C GLN A 125 -9.35 1.95 7.50
N ASP A 126 -9.01 2.96 6.72
CA ASP A 126 -7.68 3.14 6.10
C ASP A 126 -7.24 1.91 5.28
N ARG A 127 -8.11 1.48 4.37
CA ARG A 127 -7.89 0.30 3.51
C ARG A 127 -8.03 0.64 2.03
N ALA A 128 -7.39 -0.17 1.20
CA ALA A 128 -7.63 -0.17 -0.24
C ALA A 128 -8.87 -1.02 -0.52
N ARG A 129 -9.91 -0.44 -1.10
CA ARG A 129 -11.13 -1.13 -1.50
C ARG A 129 -11.07 -1.48 -2.98
N LEU A 130 -11.05 -2.77 -3.26
CA LEU A 130 -11.07 -3.34 -4.59
C LEU A 130 -12.53 -3.60 -4.99
N GLN A 131 -12.98 -3.00 -6.08
CA GLN A 131 -14.36 -3.10 -6.55
C GLN A 131 -14.41 -3.53 -8.02
N PHE A 132 -15.23 -4.51 -8.32
CA PHE A 132 -15.50 -4.93 -9.70
C PHE A 132 -16.91 -5.47 -9.83
N VAL A 133 -17.35 -5.67 -11.06
CA VAL A 133 -18.64 -6.32 -11.36
C VAL A 133 -18.37 -7.76 -11.80
N ALA A 134 -18.89 -8.71 -11.02
CA ALA A 134 -18.80 -10.13 -11.32
C ALA A 134 -19.91 -10.55 -12.30
N ALA A 135 -19.52 -11.13 -13.44
CA ALA A 135 -20.45 -11.75 -14.39
C ALA A 135 -20.71 -13.25 -14.10
N SER A 136 -19.92 -13.87 -13.23
CA SER A 136 -20.08 -15.25 -12.77
C SER A 136 -19.59 -15.40 -11.33
N THR A 137 -19.85 -16.56 -10.73
CA THR A 137 -19.34 -16.95 -9.39
C THR A 137 -18.05 -17.75 -9.44
N THR A 138 -17.46 -17.88 -10.62
CA THR A 138 -16.17 -18.57 -10.81
C THR A 138 -15.04 -17.73 -10.22
N ALA A 139 -14.02 -18.38 -9.66
CA ALA A 139 -12.83 -17.70 -9.19
C ALA A 139 -12.10 -16.98 -10.35
N VAL A 140 -11.72 -15.73 -10.11
CA VAL A 140 -11.01 -14.90 -11.09
C VAL A 140 -9.72 -14.37 -10.47
N TYR A 141 -8.65 -14.38 -11.26
CA TYR A 141 -7.39 -13.75 -10.91
C TYR A 141 -7.33 -12.33 -11.47
N PHE A 142 -6.96 -11.38 -10.62
CA PHE A 142 -6.74 -10.00 -11.00
C PHE A 142 -5.31 -9.59 -10.70
N GLY A 143 -4.66 -8.94 -11.67
CA GLY A 143 -3.53 -8.07 -11.38
C GLY A 143 -4.05 -6.77 -10.78
N VAL A 144 -3.39 -6.28 -9.74
CA VAL A 144 -3.77 -5.09 -9.00
C VAL A 144 -2.60 -4.13 -8.98
N HIS A 145 -2.86 -2.87 -9.29
CA HIS A 145 -1.92 -1.77 -9.09
C HIS A 145 -2.66 -0.58 -8.48
N PHE A 146 -2.14 -0.02 -7.39
CA PHE A 146 -2.66 1.21 -6.82
C PHE A 146 -1.55 2.04 -6.20
N ALA A 147 -1.81 3.35 -6.11
CA ALA A 147 -0.96 4.27 -5.41
C ALA A 147 -1.79 5.10 -4.42
N TYR A 148 -1.16 5.47 -3.32
CA TYR A 148 -1.75 6.36 -2.32
C TYR A 148 -0.69 7.28 -1.73
N ARG A 149 -1.19 8.36 -1.13
CA ARG A 149 -0.36 9.27 -0.35
C ARG A 149 -0.41 8.89 1.13
N VAL A 150 0.74 8.90 1.79
CA VAL A 150 0.86 8.84 3.25
C VAL A 150 0.53 10.22 3.79
N ILE A 151 -0.47 10.28 4.67
CA ILE A 151 -1.00 11.52 5.29
C ILE A 151 -0.89 11.41 6.80
#